data_AF-A0A957PI55-F1
#
_entry.id   AF-A0A957PI55-F1
#
_cell.length_a   1.000
_cell.length_b   1.000
_cell.length_c   1.000
_cell.angle_alpha   90.00
_cell.angle_beta   90.00
_cell.angle_gamma   90.00
#
_symmetry.space_group_name_H-M   'P 1'
#
loop_
_entity.id
_entity.type
_entity.pdbx_description
1 polymer ?
#
loop_
_entity_poly.entity_id
_entity_poly.type
_entity_poly.pdbx_seq_one_letter_code
_entity_poly.pdbx_strand_id
1 'polypeptide(L)'
;MNSNFNRQFILLDFRLLEDREFLAFLGSSEFATYLVLRRNVWRSSQSHYMGLHELYLDEKLLASSLERSVIASTTGVDPDNISRHLTSLTRKGVIRRVRTGRQNIYVLGEWVDVHHDGSYRLEWFYLEGQYGISKSDLTESVRSDLTPSSHQARLPPSDQTRRRASDSNRDGNRERKRVNGVGFLSSLPDLSQPSEKTNYVANFILSVLKDT
;
A
#
# COMPACT_ATOMS: atom_id res chain seq x y z
N MET A 1 15.66 10.83 -2.42
CA MET A 1 15.80 9.42 -1.96
C MET A 1 14.42 8.83 -1.62
N ASN A 2 13.60 8.48 -2.62
CA ASN A 2 12.28 7.84 -2.40
C ASN A 2 11.97 6.71 -3.40
N SER A 3 12.89 6.37 -4.31
CA SER A 3 12.62 5.41 -5.39
C SER A 3 12.39 3.98 -4.90
N ASN A 4 12.91 3.62 -3.72
CA ASN A 4 12.81 2.25 -3.18
C ASN A 4 11.58 2.02 -2.29
N PHE A 5 11.08 3.04 -1.60
CA PHE A 5 9.92 2.88 -0.70
C PHE A 5 8.65 2.52 -1.47
N ASN A 6 8.37 3.25 -2.55
CA ASN A 6 7.23 3.00 -3.44
C ASN A 6 7.33 1.68 -4.23
N ARG A 7 8.45 0.94 -4.12
CA ARG A 7 8.61 -0.39 -4.72
C ARG A 7 8.17 -1.52 -3.78
N GLN A 8 8.12 -1.27 -2.48
CA GLN A 8 7.85 -2.31 -1.47
C GLN A 8 6.39 -2.32 -1.01
N PHE A 9 5.75 -1.16 -0.96
CA PHE A 9 4.39 -1.01 -0.43
C PHE A 9 3.47 -0.33 -1.44
N ILE A 10 2.22 -0.77 -1.48
CA ILE A 10 1.13 -0.03 -2.12
C ILE A 10 0.40 0.71 -1.01
N LEU A 11 0.52 2.03 -1.01
CA LEU A 11 -0.16 2.88 -0.05
C LEU A 11 -1.63 3.04 -0.45
N LEU A 12 -2.53 2.88 0.51
CA LEU A 12 -3.95 3.18 0.38
C LEU A 12 -4.31 4.17 1.48
N ASP A 13 -5.12 5.17 1.14
CA ASP A 13 -5.65 6.09 2.13
C ASP A 13 -6.68 5.37 3.02
N PHE A 14 -6.60 5.58 4.34
CA PHE A 14 -7.50 4.91 5.28
C PHE A 14 -8.98 5.28 5.07
N ARG A 15 -9.28 6.45 4.50
CA ARG A 15 -10.64 6.85 4.13
C ARG A 15 -11.29 5.87 3.15
N LEU A 16 -10.49 5.19 2.31
CA LEU A 16 -11.01 4.15 1.44
C LEU A 16 -11.60 2.98 2.22
N LEU A 17 -11.04 2.65 3.40
CA LEU A 17 -11.52 1.54 4.23
C LEU A 17 -12.87 1.84 4.92
N GLU A 18 -13.33 3.09 4.86
CA GLU A 18 -14.64 3.51 5.35
C GLU A 18 -15.74 3.33 4.28
N ASP A 19 -15.35 3.15 3.01
CA ASP A 19 -16.26 2.99 1.87
C ASP A 19 -16.63 1.51 1.63
N ARG A 20 -17.93 1.21 1.67
CA ARG A 20 -18.43 -0.18 1.49
C ARG A 20 -18.23 -0.72 0.08
N GLU A 21 -18.34 0.11 -0.94
CA GLU A 21 -18.15 -0.31 -2.33
C GLU A 21 -16.66 -0.61 -2.59
N PHE A 22 -15.77 0.15 -1.97
CA PHE A 22 -14.34 -0.13 -1.99
C PHE A 22 -14.02 -1.46 -1.29
N LEU A 23 -14.59 -1.73 -0.12
CA LEU A 23 -14.39 -3.01 0.57
C LEU A 23 -14.90 -4.21 -0.26
N ALA A 24 -16.01 -4.06 -0.98
CA ALA A 24 -16.49 -5.09 -1.90
C ALA A 24 -15.52 -5.26 -3.09
N PHE A 25 -14.98 -4.16 -3.62
CA PHE A 25 -13.98 -4.19 -4.69
C PHE A 25 -12.67 -4.85 -4.24
N LEU A 26 -12.19 -4.59 -3.02
CA LEU A 26 -11.01 -5.21 -2.43
C LEU A 26 -11.03 -6.74 -2.45
N GLY A 27 -12.22 -7.34 -2.23
CA GLY A 27 -12.42 -8.79 -2.27
C GLY A 27 -12.49 -9.40 -3.67
N SER A 28 -12.42 -8.60 -4.73
CA SER A 28 -12.58 -9.05 -6.12
C SER A 28 -11.25 -9.42 -6.78
N SER A 29 -11.29 -10.36 -7.72
CA SER A 29 -10.16 -10.67 -8.62
C SER A 29 -9.81 -9.51 -9.57
N GLU A 30 -10.76 -8.60 -9.80
CA GLU A 30 -10.56 -7.36 -10.53
C GLU A 30 -9.58 -6.44 -9.79
N PHE A 31 -9.66 -6.36 -8.46
CA PHE A 31 -8.73 -5.57 -7.66
C PHE A 31 -7.31 -6.14 -7.71
N ALA A 32 -7.15 -7.46 -7.72
CA ALA A 32 -5.84 -8.08 -7.94
C ALA A 32 -5.21 -7.64 -9.28
N THR A 33 -6.02 -7.54 -10.33
CA THR A 33 -5.59 -7.01 -11.64
C THR A 33 -5.13 -5.56 -11.52
N TYR A 34 -5.88 -4.71 -10.81
CA TYR A 34 -5.51 -3.32 -10.53
C TYR A 34 -4.18 -3.22 -9.77
N LEU A 35 -3.97 -4.03 -8.73
CA LEU A 35 -2.73 -4.02 -7.95
C LEU A 35 -1.50 -4.37 -8.79
N VAL A 36 -1.62 -5.35 -9.70
CA VAL A 36 -0.53 -5.71 -10.62
C VAL A 36 -0.19 -4.54 -11.54
N LEU A 37 -1.18 -3.83 -12.07
CA LEU A 37 -0.94 -2.63 -12.87
C LEU A 37 -0.27 -1.52 -12.04
N ARG A 38 -0.78 -1.24 -10.83
CA ARG A 38 -0.27 -0.19 -9.93
C ARG A 38 1.17 -0.44 -9.50
N ARG A 39 1.51 -1.70 -9.19
CA ARG A 39 2.88 -2.13 -8.88
C ARG A 39 3.84 -1.84 -10.03
N ASN A 40 3.40 -2.00 -11.26
CA ASN A 40 4.21 -1.86 -12.47
C ASN A 40 4.12 -0.47 -13.12
N VAL A 41 3.65 0.54 -12.39
CA VAL A 41 3.71 1.92 -12.85
C VAL A 41 5.17 2.33 -13.07
N TRP A 42 5.44 2.89 -14.25
CA TRP A 42 6.74 3.40 -14.64
C TRP A 42 7.05 4.69 -13.89
N ARG A 43 8.21 4.73 -13.21
CA ARG A 43 8.67 5.85 -12.37
C ARG A 43 10.12 6.23 -12.66
N SER A 44 10.48 6.25 -13.94
CA SER A 44 11.86 6.47 -14.38
C SER A 44 11.90 7.44 -15.56
N SER A 45 12.98 8.21 -15.64
CA SER A 45 13.32 9.02 -16.81
C SER A 45 13.96 8.19 -17.93
N GLN A 46 14.33 6.94 -17.65
CA GLN A 46 14.88 6.05 -18.67
C GLN A 46 13.84 5.76 -19.75
N SER A 47 14.30 5.71 -21.00
CA SER A 47 13.42 5.41 -22.13
C SER A 47 12.74 4.05 -21.96
N HIS A 48 11.45 4.03 -22.23
CA HIS A 48 10.64 2.81 -22.24
C HIS A 48 10.12 2.59 -23.67
N TYR A 49 10.14 1.35 -24.16
CA TYR A 49 9.77 1.00 -25.54
C TYR A 49 8.33 1.42 -25.95
N MET A 50 7.46 1.66 -24.95
CA MET A 50 6.09 2.18 -25.11
C MET A 50 5.94 3.68 -24.83
N GLY A 51 7.03 4.45 -24.70
CA GLY A 51 6.95 5.90 -24.43
C GLY A 51 6.55 6.25 -23.00
N LEU A 52 6.55 5.31 -22.05
CA LEU A 52 6.07 5.58 -20.67
C LEU A 52 6.88 6.67 -19.94
N HIS A 53 8.14 6.87 -20.32
CA HIS A 53 8.97 7.95 -19.79
C HIS A 53 8.47 9.36 -20.13
N GLU A 54 7.96 9.58 -21.34
CA GLU A 54 7.34 10.85 -21.77
C GLU A 54 6.06 11.10 -20.98
N LEU A 55 5.20 10.07 -20.88
CA LEU A 55 3.98 10.15 -20.06
C LEU A 55 4.30 10.50 -18.60
N TYR A 56 5.37 9.92 -18.05
CA TYR A 56 5.77 10.15 -16.67
C TYR A 56 6.40 11.54 -16.46
N LEU A 57 7.29 11.99 -17.33
CA LEU A 57 8.03 13.25 -17.16
C LEU A 57 7.22 14.47 -17.62
N ASP A 58 6.63 14.40 -18.80
CA ASP A 58 6.06 15.56 -19.49
C ASP A 58 4.58 15.71 -19.12
N GLU A 59 3.84 14.61 -19.12
CA GLU A 59 2.40 14.61 -18.82
C GLU A 59 2.09 14.34 -17.34
N LYS A 60 3.10 13.99 -16.53
CA LYS A 60 2.99 13.65 -15.11
C LYS A 60 2.01 12.49 -14.82
N LEU A 61 1.89 11.56 -15.75
CA LEU A 61 0.97 10.42 -15.66
C LEU A 61 1.65 9.20 -15.02
N LEU A 62 0.87 8.45 -14.24
CA LEU A 62 1.26 7.18 -13.66
C LEU A 62 0.75 6.05 -14.56
N ALA A 63 1.60 5.60 -15.47
CA ALA A 63 1.23 4.64 -16.50
C ALA A 63 2.01 3.33 -16.39
N SER A 64 1.39 2.23 -16.81
CA SER A 64 1.99 0.91 -16.96
C SER A 64 1.67 0.32 -18.33
N SER A 65 2.52 -0.56 -18.83
CA SER A 65 2.22 -1.36 -20.03
C SER A 65 2.59 -2.81 -19.73
N LEU A 66 1.55 -3.65 -19.62
CA LEU A 66 1.70 -5.08 -19.32
C LEU A 66 0.86 -5.90 -20.28
N GLU A 67 1.38 -7.07 -20.65
CA GLU A 67 0.64 -8.05 -21.44
C GLU A 67 -0.38 -8.76 -20.56
N ARG A 68 -1.50 -9.19 -21.17
CA ARG A 68 -2.55 -9.91 -20.45
C ARG A 68 -2.05 -11.22 -19.85
N SER A 69 -1.15 -11.91 -20.55
CA SER A 69 -0.47 -13.13 -20.11
C SER A 69 0.29 -12.92 -18.80
N VAL A 70 1.04 -11.81 -18.69
CA VAL A 70 1.81 -11.46 -17.49
C VAL A 70 0.89 -11.12 -16.32
N ILE A 71 -0.21 -10.42 -16.58
CA ILE A 71 -1.21 -10.12 -15.54
C ILE A 71 -1.87 -11.41 -15.05
N ALA A 72 -2.28 -12.29 -15.97
CA ALA A 72 -2.89 -13.58 -15.66
C ALA A 72 -1.97 -14.45 -14.80
N SER A 73 -0.71 -14.62 -15.20
CA SER A 73 0.25 -15.42 -14.45
C SER A 73 0.54 -14.86 -13.06
N THR A 74 0.59 -13.53 -12.91
CA THR A 74 0.84 -12.87 -11.61
C THR A 74 -0.36 -12.97 -10.68
N THR A 75 -1.58 -12.89 -11.21
CA THR A 75 -2.81 -12.90 -10.40
C THR A 75 -3.38 -14.30 -10.18
N GLY A 76 -2.96 -15.30 -10.98
CA GLY A 76 -3.59 -16.62 -11.03
C GLY A 76 -4.99 -16.62 -11.67
N VAL A 77 -5.40 -15.50 -12.25
CA VAL A 77 -6.70 -15.37 -12.95
C VAL A 77 -6.56 -15.86 -14.38
N ASP A 78 -7.60 -16.53 -14.87
CA ASP A 78 -7.69 -16.95 -16.26
C ASP A 78 -7.46 -15.77 -17.25
N PRO A 79 -6.60 -15.92 -18.28
CA PRO A 79 -6.33 -14.90 -19.28
C PRO A 79 -7.58 -14.28 -19.94
N ASP A 80 -8.65 -15.05 -20.12
CA ASP A 80 -9.90 -14.57 -20.73
C ASP A 80 -10.65 -13.62 -19.79
N ASN A 81 -10.54 -13.83 -18.48
CA ASN A 81 -11.13 -12.95 -17.47
C ASN A 81 -10.35 -11.65 -17.29
N ILE A 82 -9.04 -11.62 -17.57
CA ILE A 82 -8.24 -10.39 -17.52
C ILE A 82 -8.82 -9.31 -18.45
N SER A 83 -9.28 -9.67 -19.64
CA SER A 83 -9.94 -8.71 -20.55
C SER A 83 -11.18 -8.07 -19.93
N ARG A 84 -12.00 -8.89 -19.23
CA ARG A 84 -13.20 -8.42 -18.54
C ARG A 84 -12.84 -7.50 -17.37
N HIS A 85 -11.83 -7.87 -16.58
CA HIS A 85 -11.33 -7.03 -15.49
C HIS A 85 -10.83 -5.68 -16.01
N LEU A 86 -9.99 -5.65 -17.03
CA LEU A 86 -9.47 -4.40 -17.61
C LEU A 86 -10.60 -3.50 -18.13
N THR A 87 -11.64 -4.10 -18.73
CA THR A 87 -12.82 -3.37 -19.20
C THR A 87 -13.63 -2.81 -18.03
N SER A 88 -13.81 -3.60 -16.97
CA SER A 88 -14.49 -3.18 -15.74
C SER A 88 -13.75 -2.05 -15.04
N LEU A 89 -12.43 -2.17 -14.86
CA LEU A 89 -11.57 -1.14 -14.26
C LEU A 89 -11.65 0.17 -15.06
N THR A 90 -11.70 0.08 -16.39
CA THR A 90 -11.87 1.26 -17.26
C THR A 90 -13.25 1.89 -17.07
N ARG A 91 -14.31 1.06 -16.99
CA ARG A 91 -15.69 1.54 -16.74
C ARG A 91 -15.86 2.18 -15.37
N LYS A 92 -15.17 1.67 -14.35
CA LYS A 92 -15.11 2.23 -13.00
C LYS A 92 -14.32 3.54 -12.93
N GLY A 93 -13.62 3.93 -13.99
CA GLY A 93 -12.80 5.15 -14.00
C GLY A 93 -11.48 5.04 -13.25
N VAL A 94 -11.15 3.89 -12.67
CA VAL A 94 -9.91 3.71 -11.88
C VAL A 94 -8.67 3.49 -12.75
N ILE A 95 -8.85 3.20 -14.04
CA ILE A 95 -7.80 3.24 -15.07
C ILE A 95 -8.33 3.88 -16.37
N ARG A 96 -7.43 4.46 -17.15
CA ARG A 96 -7.66 4.80 -18.57
C ARG A 96 -6.81 3.91 -19.46
N ARG A 97 -7.38 3.44 -20.58
CA ARG A 97 -6.70 2.56 -21.54
C ARG A 97 -6.38 3.30 -22.82
N VAL A 98 -5.11 3.35 -23.19
CA VAL A 98 -4.62 3.91 -24.46
C VAL A 98 -4.11 2.78 -25.36
N ARG A 99 -4.57 2.73 -26.61
CA ARG A 99 -4.14 1.73 -27.60
C ARG A 99 -3.05 2.33 -28.47
N THR A 100 -1.86 1.72 -28.48
CA THR A 100 -0.71 2.19 -29.28
C THR A 100 -0.46 1.35 -30.54
N GLY A 101 -1.37 0.44 -30.88
CA GLY A 101 -1.22 -0.53 -31.98
C GLY A 101 -0.30 -1.72 -31.64
N ARG A 102 0.70 -1.53 -30.78
CA ARG A 102 1.61 -2.58 -30.30
C ARG A 102 1.10 -3.23 -29.02
N GLN A 103 0.77 -2.41 -28.03
CA GLN A 103 0.29 -2.84 -26.72
C GLN A 103 -0.72 -1.83 -26.18
N ASN A 104 -1.30 -2.15 -25.03
CA ASN A 104 -2.10 -1.18 -24.28
C ASN A 104 -1.22 -0.51 -23.23
N ILE A 105 -1.43 0.79 -23.07
CA ILE A 105 -0.95 1.55 -21.92
C ILE A 105 -2.15 1.74 -21.00
N TYR A 106 -1.95 1.49 -19.71
CA TYR A 106 -2.94 1.70 -18.67
C TYR A 106 -2.45 2.85 -17.80
N VAL A 107 -3.19 3.97 -17.82
CA VAL A 107 -2.94 5.14 -16.97
C VAL A 107 -3.80 5.00 -15.72
N LEU A 108 -3.17 5.03 -14.56
CA LEU A 108 -3.83 4.79 -13.27
C LEU A 108 -3.98 6.06 -12.44
N GLY A 109 -3.30 7.14 -12.81
CA GLY A 109 -3.23 8.33 -11.98
C GLY A 109 -2.25 9.35 -12.51
N GLU A 110 -1.88 10.27 -11.63
CA GLU A 110 -1.03 11.40 -11.89
C GLU A 110 -0.10 11.62 -10.69
N TRP A 111 1.02 12.31 -10.91
CA TRP A 111 1.82 12.79 -9.80
C TRP A 111 1.93 14.31 -9.80
N VAL A 112 2.14 14.87 -8.61
CA VAL A 112 2.30 16.31 -8.38
C VAL A 112 3.64 16.55 -7.72
N ASP A 113 4.34 17.56 -8.19
CA ASP A 113 5.48 18.12 -7.48
C ASP A 113 4.96 19.02 -6.36
N VAL A 114 5.09 18.57 -5.10
CA VAL A 114 4.51 19.29 -3.96
C VAL A 114 5.31 20.56 -3.63
N HIS A 115 6.63 20.50 -3.86
CA HIS A 115 7.59 21.58 -3.56
C HIS A 115 7.95 22.43 -4.79
N HIS A 116 7.54 22.01 -5.99
CA HIS A 116 7.83 22.69 -7.26
C HIS A 116 9.33 22.75 -7.62
N ASP A 117 10.17 21.95 -6.96
CA ASP A 117 11.62 21.85 -7.14
C ASP A 117 12.06 20.45 -7.60
N GLY A 118 11.10 19.55 -7.85
CA GLY A 118 11.30 18.15 -8.21
C GLY A 118 11.72 17.24 -7.06
N SER A 119 11.87 17.75 -5.83
CA SER A 119 12.41 17.00 -4.70
C SER A 119 11.40 16.00 -4.11
N TYR A 120 10.11 16.34 -4.15
CA TYR A 120 9.05 15.53 -3.58
C TYR A 120 7.85 15.40 -4.52
N ARG A 121 7.59 14.17 -4.95
CA ARG A 121 6.48 13.82 -5.83
C ARG A 121 5.42 13.07 -5.04
N LEU A 122 4.21 13.58 -5.08
CA LEU A 122 3.03 12.93 -4.53
C LEU A 122 2.30 12.21 -5.66
N GLU A 123 2.09 10.91 -5.50
CA GLU A 123 1.31 10.09 -6.44
C GLU A 123 -0.16 10.10 -6.02
N TRP A 124 -1.06 10.40 -6.95
CA TRP A 124 -2.51 10.36 -6.78
C TRP A 124 -3.12 9.45 -7.85
N PHE A 125 -3.80 8.38 -7.47
CA PHE A 125 -4.42 7.47 -8.42
C PHE A 125 -5.91 7.77 -8.57
N TYR A 126 -6.47 7.40 -9.72
CA TYR A 126 -7.89 7.57 -10.02
C TYR A 126 -8.76 6.68 -9.12
N LEU A 127 -8.18 5.66 -8.49
CA LEU A 127 -8.82 4.91 -7.43
C LEU A 127 -9.23 5.82 -6.29
N GLU A 128 -8.30 6.62 -5.74
CA GLU A 128 -8.59 7.55 -4.65
C GLU A 128 -9.67 8.55 -5.08
N GLY A 129 -9.58 9.11 -6.29
CA GLY A 129 -10.59 10.00 -6.85
C GLY A 129 -11.99 9.39 -6.96
N GLN A 130 -12.09 8.11 -7.34
CA GLN A 130 -13.37 7.39 -7.48
C GLN A 130 -14.12 7.25 -6.15
N TYR A 131 -13.39 7.27 -5.03
CA TYR A 131 -13.93 7.14 -3.68
C TYR A 131 -13.86 8.45 -2.88
N GLY A 132 -13.96 9.59 -3.58
CA GLY A 132 -14.14 10.90 -2.97
C GLY A 132 -12.87 11.55 -2.39
N ILE A 133 -11.69 10.97 -2.64
CA ILE A 133 -10.43 11.56 -2.20
C ILE A 133 -9.87 12.43 -3.32
N SER A 134 -10.03 13.74 -3.17
CA SER A 134 -9.55 14.67 -4.18
C SER A 134 -8.02 14.80 -4.14
N LYS A 135 -7.46 15.16 -5.30
CA LYS A 135 -6.03 15.45 -5.46
C LYS A 135 -5.57 16.60 -4.55
N SER A 136 -6.43 17.59 -4.34
CA SER A 136 -6.18 18.71 -3.42
C SER A 136 -6.11 18.24 -1.98
N ASP A 137 -7.05 17.42 -1.51
CA ASP A 137 -7.07 16.93 -0.12
C ASP A 137 -5.78 16.18 0.22
N LEU A 138 -5.32 15.33 -0.71
CA LEU A 138 -4.08 14.58 -0.52
C LEU A 138 -2.86 15.50 -0.49
N THR A 139 -2.83 16.52 -1.37
CA THR A 139 -1.73 17.48 -1.42
C THR A 139 -1.68 18.35 -0.17
N GLU A 140 -2.83 18.78 0.35
CA GLU A 140 -2.93 19.56 1.59
C GLU A 140 -2.53 18.76 2.81
N SER A 141 -2.98 17.50 2.94
CA SER A 141 -2.59 16.61 4.03
C SER A 141 -1.07 16.46 4.10
N VAL A 142 -0.43 16.17 2.97
CA VAL A 142 1.04 16.00 2.91
C VAL A 142 1.76 17.32 3.19
N ARG A 143 1.25 18.46 2.72
CA ARG A 143 1.82 19.77 3.05
C ARG A 143 1.73 20.06 4.55
N SER A 144 0.63 19.69 5.20
CA SER A 144 0.44 19.89 6.64
C SER A 144 1.34 18.99 7.51
N ASP A 145 1.67 17.79 7.03
CA ASP A 145 2.60 16.88 7.71
C ASP A 145 4.07 17.31 7.53
N LEU A 146 4.38 17.95 6.39
CA LEU A 146 5.73 18.40 6.05
C LEU A 146 6.08 19.78 6.62
N THR A 147 5.09 20.62 6.96
CA THR A 147 5.36 21.83 7.73
C THR A 147 5.71 21.41 9.16
N PRO A 148 6.94 21.69 9.64
CA PRO A 148 7.23 21.51 11.06
C PRO A 148 6.23 22.38 11.80
N SER A 149 5.45 21.79 12.71
CA SER A 149 4.57 22.55 13.59
C SER A 149 5.45 23.44 14.48
N SER A 150 5.84 24.60 13.95
CA SER A 150 6.63 25.63 14.62
C SER A 150 5.80 26.42 15.65
N HIS A 151 4.65 25.89 16.05
CA HIS A 151 3.78 26.47 17.09
C HIS A 151 3.41 25.51 18.23
N GLN A 152 4.02 24.33 18.35
CA GLN A 152 4.17 23.75 19.69
C GLN A 152 5.39 24.38 20.36
N ALA A 153 5.22 25.63 20.77
CA ALA A 153 5.99 26.16 21.88
C ALA A 153 5.82 25.17 23.04
N ARG A 154 6.85 24.36 23.29
CA ARG A 154 6.98 23.63 24.54
C ARG A 154 6.93 24.68 25.63
N LEU A 155 5.77 24.83 26.26
CA LEU A 155 5.70 25.48 27.56
C LEU A 155 6.74 24.78 28.45
N PRO A 156 7.59 25.52 29.17
CA PRO A 156 8.55 24.92 30.08
C PRO A 156 7.78 24.06 31.11
N PRO A 157 8.40 22.97 31.60
CA PRO A 157 7.76 22.10 32.56
C PRO A 157 7.65 22.83 33.90
N SER A 158 6.56 23.57 34.08
CA SER A 158 6.12 24.02 35.39
C SER A 158 5.23 22.93 35.98
N ASP A 159 5.62 22.47 37.16
CA ASP A 159 4.95 21.50 38.01
C ASP A 159 3.41 21.60 38.04
N GLN A 160 2.81 20.47 38.42
CA GLN A 160 1.43 20.27 38.90
C GLN A 160 0.39 19.82 37.85
N THR A 161 0.18 18.52 37.71
CA THR A 161 -0.68 17.72 38.62
C THR A 161 -1.03 16.42 37.92
N ARG A 162 -0.57 15.32 38.51
CA ARG A 162 -0.91 13.94 38.20
C ARG A 162 -2.43 13.75 38.38
N ARG A 163 -3.21 13.81 37.30
CA ARG A 163 -4.57 13.24 37.26
C ARG A 163 -4.61 12.12 36.22
N ARG A 164 -4.75 10.91 36.76
CA ARG A 164 -5.02 9.64 36.06
C ARG A 164 -6.35 9.73 35.31
N ALA A 165 -6.31 9.45 34.01
CA ALA A 165 -7.37 8.83 33.19
C ALA A 165 -6.71 8.55 31.82
N SER A 166 -6.75 7.37 31.20
CA SER A 166 -7.34 6.08 31.54
C SER A 166 -6.79 5.08 30.51
N ASP A 167 -6.10 4.05 30.97
CA ASP A 167 -5.56 2.91 30.21
C ASP A 167 -6.69 1.95 29.76
N SER A 168 -7.75 2.46 29.13
CA SER A 168 -8.96 1.64 28.84
C SER A 168 -8.91 0.82 27.55
N ASN A 169 -7.89 0.95 26.71
CA ASN A 169 -7.83 0.21 25.43
C ASN A 169 -6.97 -1.05 25.45
N ARG A 170 -6.33 -1.39 26.59
CA ARG A 170 -5.43 -2.56 26.67
C ARG A 170 -6.04 -3.79 27.35
N ASP A 171 -7.09 -3.61 28.16
CA ASP A 171 -7.71 -4.72 28.92
C ASP A 171 -8.97 -5.33 28.25
N GLY A 172 -9.62 -4.61 27.33
CA GLY A 172 -10.85 -5.08 26.66
C GLY A 172 -10.68 -6.29 25.72
N ASN A 173 -9.45 -6.62 25.31
CA ASN A 173 -9.16 -7.76 24.42
C ASN A 173 -8.69 -9.04 25.14
N ARG A 174 -8.58 -9.03 26.48
CA ARG A 174 -8.17 -10.22 27.26
C ARG A 174 -9.32 -11.04 27.83
N GLU A 175 -10.54 -10.49 27.94
CA GLU A 175 -11.64 -11.15 28.66
C GLU A 175 -12.68 -11.89 27.79
N ARG A 176 -12.52 -12.00 26.47
CA ARG A 176 -13.51 -12.67 25.59
C ARG A 176 -13.11 -14.00 24.94
N LYS A 177 -12.12 -14.73 25.49
CA LYS A 177 -11.85 -16.13 25.07
C LYS A 177 -11.58 -17.08 26.24
N ARG A 178 -12.64 -17.37 26.99
CA ARG A 178 -12.90 -18.69 27.61
C ARG A 178 -14.39 -18.91 27.31
N VAL A 179 -14.80 -19.90 26.52
CA VAL A 179 -14.85 -21.31 26.87
C VAL A 179 -15.25 -22.14 25.61
N ASN A 180 -14.63 -23.32 25.48
CA ASN A 180 -15.02 -24.53 24.71
C ASN A 180 -14.71 -24.67 23.21
N GLY A 181 -13.70 -25.51 22.90
CA GLY A 181 -13.61 -26.18 21.60
C GLY A 181 -12.24 -26.74 21.20
N VAL A 182 -11.75 -27.78 21.92
CA VAL A 182 -10.77 -28.80 21.46
C VAL A 182 -9.32 -28.34 21.25
N GLY A 183 -8.41 -29.04 21.92
CA GLY A 183 -7.05 -28.57 22.22
C GLY A 183 -5.98 -28.92 21.20
N PHE A 184 -4.95 -28.06 21.16
CA PHE A 184 -3.59 -28.42 20.71
C PHE A 184 -2.51 -27.37 21.11
N LEU A 185 -2.73 -26.56 22.15
CA LEU A 185 -1.83 -25.44 22.52
C LEU A 185 -1.41 -25.41 24.00
N SER A 186 -1.30 -26.57 24.63
CA SER A 186 -0.83 -26.68 26.03
C SER A 186 0.69 -26.77 26.18
N SER A 187 1.49 -26.38 25.18
CA SER A 187 2.96 -26.46 25.28
C SER A 187 3.68 -25.37 24.49
N LEU A 188 3.35 -24.10 24.71
CA LEU A 188 4.25 -23.01 24.33
C LEU A 188 4.97 -22.51 25.59
N PRO A 189 6.31 -22.61 25.66
CA PRO A 189 7.07 -22.18 26.82
C PRO A 189 7.04 -20.65 26.97
N ASP A 190 6.94 -20.23 28.23
CA ASP A 190 6.97 -18.85 28.69
C ASP A 190 8.29 -18.17 28.26
N LEU A 191 8.18 -17.10 27.46
CA LEU A 191 9.30 -16.33 26.91
C LEU A 191 9.98 -15.41 27.94
N SER A 192 9.61 -15.51 29.22
CA SER A 192 10.19 -14.69 30.30
C SER A 192 11.33 -15.37 31.08
N GLN A 193 11.80 -16.56 30.68
CA GLN A 193 12.90 -17.26 31.38
C GLN A 193 14.29 -17.09 30.73
N PRO A 194 15.39 -17.18 31.52
CA PRO A 194 16.73 -16.77 31.08
C PRO A 194 17.39 -17.72 30.06
N SER A 195 18.26 -17.09 29.27
CA SER A 195 19.12 -17.45 28.13
C SER A 195 19.67 -18.87 27.84
N GLU A 196 19.18 -19.97 28.41
CA GLU A 196 19.77 -21.30 28.14
C GLU A 196 19.03 -22.16 27.09
N LYS A 197 17.95 -21.66 26.48
CA LYS A 197 17.22 -22.38 25.42
C LYS A 197 17.21 -21.73 24.03
N THR A 198 17.92 -20.62 23.83
CA THR A 198 18.01 -19.94 22.53
C THR A 198 18.94 -20.65 21.55
N ASN A 199 19.91 -21.44 22.05
CA ASN A 199 20.87 -22.17 21.22
C ASN A 199 20.24 -23.32 20.44
N TYR A 200 19.12 -23.88 20.92
CA TYR A 200 18.43 -24.98 20.23
C TYR A 200 17.77 -24.52 18.94
N VAL A 201 17.13 -23.33 18.97
CA VAL A 201 16.45 -22.77 17.80
C VAL A 201 17.45 -22.30 16.75
N ALA A 202 18.56 -21.68 17.17
CA ALA A 202 19.62 -21.26 16.26
C ALA A 202 20.27 -22.45 15.53
N ASN A 203 20.55 -23.54 16.24
CA ASN A 203 21.12 -24.75 15.64
C ASN A 203 20.14 -25.47 14.70
N PHE A 204 18.84 -25.48 15.03
CA PHE A 204 17.82 -26.05 14.15
C PHE A 204 17.68 -25.28 12.83
N ILE A 205 17.69 -23.94 12.89
CA ILE A 205 17.66 -23.10 11.68
C ILE A 205 18.91 -23.32 10.82
N LEU A 206 20.09 -23.43 11.44
CA LEU A 206 21.34 -23.71 10.72
C LEU A 206 21.39 -25.11 10.11
N SER A 207 20.73 -26.12 10.69
CA SER A 207 20.63 -27.45 10.08
C SER A 207 19.68 -27.50 8.89
N VAL A 208 18.62 -26.70 8.88
CA VAL A 208 17.66 -26.65 7.76
C VAL A 208 18.23 -25.87 6.56
N LEU A 209 19.10 -24.88 6.81
CA LEU A 209 19.65 -24.02 5.76
C LEU A 209 20.95 -24.55 5.12
N LYS A 210 21.50 -25.67 5.58
CA LYS A 210 22.73 -26.27 5.01
C LYS A 210 22.49 -27.35 3.95
N ASP A 211 21.23 -27.75 3.72
CA ASP A 211 20.86 -28.75 2.70
C ASP A 211 20.19 -28.12 1.46
N THR A 212 20.59 -26.89 1.10
CA THR A 212 20.30 -26.27 -0.21
C THR A 212 21.52 -25.62 -0.82
#